data_AF-A0A0B5D9E2-F1
#
_entry.id   AF-A0A0B5D9E2-F1
#
_cell.length_a   1.000
_cell.length_b   1.000
_cell.length_c   1.000
_cell.angle_alpha   90.00
_cell.angle_beta   90.00
_cell.angle_gamma   90.00
#
_symmetry.space_group_name_H-M   'P 1'
#
loop_
_entity.id
_entity.type
_entity.pdbx_description
1 polymer ?
#
loop_
_entity_poly.entity_id
_entity_poly.type
_entity_poly.pdbx_seq_one_letter_code
_entity_poly.pdbx_strand_id
1 'polypeptide(L)'
;MAVPSYPLARPPAGTDVHSLPVEKVSQAILFSQLRAAELMEPGGTLILVRLIPDFIHGGWRVRWEFGTIGSVPAPLRGVFPELERIHQAQCEPLAWARVSVNKERGLLDVALELPSPELAVPWNSLVDGTRLLPQGGRLPATLTGENRQMLGQVDGVDVWVEGEVVGQLEYVPLEDGALGVRVFVVDGESFIDIGVGDVAPVPVLPERVVVEEAPSPATPALSPQDPWDVTVPGEELAEPNPTGPRRVLSPVVLADSTY
;
A
#
# COMPACT_ATOMS: atom_id res chain seq x y z
N MET A 1 -1.63 1.24 22.86
CA MET A 1 -0.94 2.29 22.09
C MET A 1 -1.62 2.40 20.73
N ALA A 2 -1.77 3.61 20.19
CA ALA A 2 -2.31 3.79 18.84
C ALA A 2 -1.27 3.32 17.81
N VAL A 3 -1.71 2.65 16.74
CA VAL A 3 -0.82 2.23 15.65
C VAL A 3 -0.43 3.48 14.85
N PRO A 4 0.87 3.71 14.57
CA PRO A 4 1.31 4.86 13.79
C PRO A 4 0.74 4.80 12.37
N SER A 5 0.57 5.98 11.78
CA SER A 5 0.10 6.11 10.39
C SER A 5 1.23 6.54 9.48
N TYR A 6 1.20 6.05 8.24
CA TYR A 6 2.07 6.52 7.18
C TYR A 6 1.28 7.35 6.17
N PRO A 7 1.57 8.64 5.98
CA PRO A 7 0.84 9.50 5.05
C PRO A 7 1.20 9.14 3.60
N LEU A 8 0.29 8.48 2.89
CA LEU A 8 0.48 8.15 1.47
C LEU A 8 0.53 9.42 0.61
N ALA A 9 1.24 9.31 -0.52
CA ALA A 9 1.21 10.35 -1.54
C ALA A 9 -0.22 10.54 -2.07
N ARG A 10 -0.54 11.78 -2.45
CA ARG A 10 -1.71 12.06 -3.28
C ARG A 10 -1.27 11.95 -4.73
N PRO A 11 -2.19 11.72 -5.67
CA PRO A 11 -1.92 11.99 -7.08
C PRO A 11 -1.28 13.38 -7.23
N PRO A 12 -0.02 13.48 -7.70
CA PRO A 12 0.60 14.77 -7.87
C PRO A 12 -0.19 15.64 -8.85
N ALA A 13 -0.24 16.95 -8.62
CA ALA A 13 -1.10 17.85 -9.40
C ALA A 13 -0.87 17.69 -10.91
N GLY A 14 -1.86 17.29 -11.70
CA GLY A 14 -1.70 17.09 -13.15
C GLY A 14 -1.25 15.68 -13.58
N THR A 15 -1.20 14.71 -12.66
CA THR A 15 -1.15 13.28 -13.01
C THR A 15 -2.54 12.65 -12.93
N ASP A 16 -2.68 11.45 -13.49
CA ASP A 16 -3.88 10.65 -13.34
C ASP A 16 -4.12 10.23 -11.89
N VAL A 17 -5.40 10.17 -11.51
CA VAL A 17 -5.86 9.70 -10.20
C VAL A 17 -6.31 8.26 -10.34
N HIS A 18 -5.64 7.33 -9.65
CA HIS A 18 -6.12 5.96 -9.53
C HIS A 18 -7.25 5.93 -8.49
N SER A 19 -8.48 5.85 -9.00
CA SER A 19 -9.70 5.79 -8.20
C SER A 19 -10.09 4.33 -7.94
N LEU A 20 -9.83 3.84 -6.73
CA LEU A 20 -10.15 2.45 -6.35
C LEU A 20 -11.52 2.42 -5.67
N PRO A 21 -12.52 1.72 -6.25
CA PRO A 21 -13.84 1.65 -5.63
C PRO A 21 -13.77 0.92 -4.28
N VAL A 22 -14.45 1.50 -3.29
CA VAL A 22 -14.68 0.85 -1.99
C VAL A 22 -16.01 0.11 -2.05
N GLU A 23 -15.96 -1.18 -1.75
CA GLU A 23 -17.13 -2.05 -1.69
C GLU A 23 -17.77 -2.06 -0.29
N LYS A 24 -19.02 -2.56 -0.23
CA LYS A 24 -19.78 -2.74 1.02
C LYS A 24 -19.82 -1.45 1.86
N VAL A 25 -20.05 -0.33 1.20
CA VAL A 25 -20.01 1.00 1.80
C VAL A 25 -21.06 1.15 2.91
N SER A 26 -20.62 1.53 4.11
CA SER A 26 -21.49 1.79 5.26
C SER A 26 -22.19 3.14 5.12
N GLN A 27 -23.39 3.10 4.53
CA GLN A 27 -24.21 4.30 4.34
C GLN A 27 -24.54 4.98 5.68
N ALA A 28 -24.80 4.21 6.73
CA ALA A 28 -25.17 4.73 8.03
C ALA A 28 -24.07 5.61 8.65
N ILE A 29 -22.80 5.19 8.56
CA ILE A 29 -21.68 5.99 9.09
C ILE A 29 -21.53 7.27 8.27
N LEU A 30 -21.53 7.16 6.94
CA LEU A 30 -21.33 8.32 6.07
C LEU A 30 -22.44 9.37 6.24
N PHE A 31 -23.72 8.96 6.22
CA PHE A 31 -24.83 9.88 6.42
C PHE A 31 -24.90 10.49 7.81
N SER A 32 -24.41 9.80 8.84
CA SER A 32 -24.43 10.33 10.21
C SER A 32 -23.37 11.41 10.44
N GLN A 33 -22.27 11.37 9.67
CA GLN A 33 -21.09 12.19 9.93
C GLN A 33 -20.87 13.28 8.87
N LEU A 34 -21.31 13.05 7.62
CA LEU A 34 -21.21 14.05 6.56
C LEU A 34 -22.42 14.96 6.55
N ARG A 35 -22.18 16.26 6.39
CA ARG A 35 -23.24 17.27 6.30
C ARG A 35 -23.80 17.31 4.88
N ALA A 36 -25.06 17.76 4.75
CA ALA A 36 -25.69 17.89 3.44
C ALA A 36 -24.88 18.79 2.47
N ALA A 37 -24.25 19.86 2.96
CA ALA A 37 -23.41 20.73 2.13
C ALA A 37 -22.19 20.01 1.54
N GLU A 38 -21.54 19.15 2.33
CA GLU A 38 -20.37 18.35 1.92
C GLU A 38 -20.75 17.32 0.84
N LEU A 39 -21.96 16.78 0.90
CA LEU A 39 -22.47 15.81 -0.06
C LEU A 39 -22.97 16.46 -1.37
N MET A 40 -23.20 17.78 -1.38
CA MET A 40 -23.65 18.52 -2.57
C MET A 40 -22.50 19.10 -3.39
N GLU A 41 -21.27 18.98 -2.92
CA GLU A 41 -20.08 19.35 -3.69
C GLU A 41 -20.02 18.56 -5.01
N PRO A 42 -19.89 19.20 -6.19
CA PRO A 42 -19.90 18.52 -7.48
C PRO A 42 -18.80 17.45 -7.62
N GLY A 43 -17.67 17.65 -6.93
CA GLY A 43 -16.55 16.72 -6.89
C GLY A 43 -16.61 15.69 -5.76
N GLY A 44 -17.64 15.72 -4.92
CA GLY A 44 -17.69 14.97 -3.66
C GLY A 44 -16.79 15.55 -2.58
N THR A 45 -16.80 14.90 -1.42
CA THR A 45 -16.02 15.29 -0.24
C THR A 45 -14.83 14.35 -0.04
N LEU A 46 -13.67 14.91 0.24
CA LEU A 46 -12.47 14.17 0.59
C LEU A 46 -12.41 13.91 2.09
N ILE A 47 -12.25 12.65 2.48
CA ILE A 47 -12.03 12.22 3.85
C ILE A 47 -10.71 11.46 3.96
N LEU A 48 -10.08 11.54 5.12
CA LEU A 48 -8.83 10.83 5.39
C LEU A 48 -9.13 9.48 6.04
N VAL A 49 -8.64 8.39 5.44
CA VAL A 49 -8.94 7.02 5.85
C VAL A 49 -7.67 6.20 6.05
N ARG A 50 -7.75 5.22 6.94
CA ARG A 50 -6.72 4.23 7.20
C ARG A 50 -7.04 2.95 6.45
N LEU A 51 -6.03 2.35 5.84
CA LEU A 51 -6.13 1.06 5.18
C LEU A 51 -5.66 -0.02 6.16
N ILE A 52 -6.56 -0.90 6.58
CA ILE A 52 -6.25 -1.99 7.51
C ILE A 52 -6.27 -3.30 6.75
N PRO A 53 -5.25 -4.17 6.85
CA PRO A 53 -5.29 -5.49 6.24
C PRO A 53 -6.55 -6.27 6.62
N ASP A 54 -7.22 -6.84 5.60
CA ASP A 54 -8.27 -7.83 5.78
C ASP A 54 -7.67 -9.23 5.61
N PHE A 55 -7.40 -9.93 6.71
CA PHE A 55 -6.85 -11.28 6.69
C PHE A 55 -7.84 -12.36 6.24
N ILE A 56 -9.14 -12.04 6.18
CA ILE A 56 -10.17 -12.99 5.77
C ILE A 56 -10.32 -12.98 4.24
N HIS A 57 -10.40 -11.78 3.64
CA HIS A 57 -10.66 -11.62 2.21
C HIS A 57 -9.42 -11.20 1.40
N GLY A 58 -8.29 -10.94 2.06
CA GLY A 58 -7.02 -10.56 1.41
C GLY A 58 -6.96 -9.11 0.91
N GLY A 59 -7.99 -8.30 1.13
CA GLY A 59 -8.06 -6.89 0.73
C GLY A 59 -7.64 -5.92 1.83
N TRP A 60 -8.20 -4.70 1.79
CA TRP A 60 -8.15 -3.75 2.89
C TRP A 60 -9.54 -3.45 3.43
N ARG A 61 -9.67 -3.33 4.75
CA ARG A 61 -10.77 -2.60 5.38
C ARG A 61 -10.44 -1.12 5.35
N VAL A 62 -11.37 -0.31 4.86
CA VAL A 62 -11.24 1.14 4.82
C VAL A 62 -11.84 1.70 6.11
N ARG A 63 -11.00 2.25 6.98
CA ARG A 63 -11.40 2.77 8.28
C ARG A 63 -11.27 4.28 8.32
N TRP A 64 -12.38 4.94 8.58
CA TRP A 64 -12.41 6.35 8.96
C TRP A 64 -12.36 6.47 10.50
N GLU A 65 -12.24 7.69 11.03
CA GLU A 65 -12.18 7.93 12.47
C GLU A 65 -13.43 7.40 13.21
N PHE A 66 -14.59 7.39 12.53
CA PHE A 66 -15.87 6.94 13.06
C PHE A 66 -16.14 5.44 12.88
N GLY A 67 -15.23 4.69 12.24
CA GLY A 67 -15.37 3.25 12.04
C GLY A 67 -15.01 2.77 10.64
N THR A 68 -15.22 1.47 10.38
CA THR A 68 -15.00 0.88 9.06
C THR A 68 -16.14 1.29 8.12
N ILE A 69 -15.79 1.96 7.03
CA ILE A 69 -16.75 2.48 6.06
C ILE A 69 -16.90 1.59 4.82
N GLY A 70 -16.05 0.57 4.66
CA GLY A 70 -16.13 -0.38 3.57
C GLY A 70 -14.84 -1.19 3.41
N SER A 71 -14.64 -1.79 2.24
CA SER A 71 -13.47 -2.60 1.93
C SER A 71 -13.01 -2.47 0.48
N VAL A 72 -11.70 -2.57 0.25
CA VAL A 72 -11.10 -2.74 -1.07
C VAL A 72 -10.74 -4.21 -1.25
N PRO A 73 -11.15 -4.87 -2.35
CA PRO A 73 -10.90 -6.29 -2.58
C PRO A 73 -9.43 -6.61 -2.90
N ALA A 74 -9.05 -7.88 -2.72
CA ALA A 74 -7.68 -8.35 -2.92
C ALA A 74 -7.06 -8.04 -4.30
N PRO A 75 -7.77 -8.17 -5.44
CA PRO A 75 -7.20 -7.85 -6.74
C PRO A 75 -6.76 -6.39 -6.85
N LEU A 76 -7.53 -5.46 -6.27
CA LEU A 76 -7.19 -4.04 -6.28
C LEU A 76 -6.04 -3.73 -5.31
N ARG A 77 -5.98 -4.40 -4.15
CA ARG A 77 -4.79 -4.35 -3.27
C ARG A 77 -3.54 -4.83 -3.98
N GLY A 78 -3.64 -5.89 -4.78
CA GLY A 78 -2.52 -6.47 -5.54
C GLY A 78 -1.89 -5.53 -6.56
N VAL A 79 -2.59 -4.47 -6.99
CA VAL A 79 -2.06 -3.42 -7.86
C VAL A 79 -1.02 -2.55 -7.14
N PHE A 80 -1.04 -2.51 -5.82
CA PHE A 80 -0.20 -1.65 -4.98
C PHE A 80 0.67 -2.48 -4.02
N PRO A 81 1.58 -3.34 -4.53
CA PRO A 81 2.36 -4.24 -3.69
C PRO A 81 3.28 -3.51 -2.70
N GLU A 82 3.75 -2.32 -3.05
CA GLU A 82 4.64 -1.50 -2.22
C GLU A 82 3.97 -1.04 -0.91
N LEU A 83 2.64 -0.98 -0.84
CA LEU A 83 1.92 -0.64 0.40
C LEU A 83 2.17 -1.68 1.50
N GLU A 84 2.57 -2.90 1.15
CA GLU A 84 2.94 -3.92 2.15
C GLU A 84 4.17 -3.50 2.97
N ARG A 85 5.09 -2.68 2.42
CA ARG A 85 6.22 -2.15 3.20
C ARG A 85 5.77 -1.33 4.40
N ILE A 86 4.66 -0.60 4.25
CA ILE A 86 4.08 0.19 5.35
C ILE A 86 3.54 -0.74 6.44
N HIS A 87 2.86 -1.83 6.05
CA HIS A 87 2.36 -2.81 7.00
C HIS A 87 3.49 -3.58 7.71
N GLN A 88 4.58 -3.90 7.00
CA GLN A 88 5.79 -4.49 7.58
C GLN A 88 6.44 -3.56 8.61
N ALA A 89 6.38 -2.24 8.39
CA ALA A 89 6.77 -1.21 9.35
C ALA A 89 5.80 -1.06 10.54
N GLN A 90 4.81 -1.95 10.67
CA GLN A 90 3.73 -1.88 11.67
C GLN A 90 2.96 -0.55 11.64
N CYS A 91 2.85 0.05 10.45
CA CYS A 91 2.11 1.28 10.21
C CYS A 91 0.80 1.02 9.46
N GLU A 92 -0.17 1.92 9.63
CA GLU A 92 -1.41 1.96 8.84
C GLU A 92 -1.27 3.03 7.74
N PRO A 93 -1.36 2.67 6.44
CA PRO A 93 -1.40 3.63 5.36
C PRO A 93 -2.57 4.59 5.54
N LEU A 94 -2.31 5.88 5.43
CA LEU A 94 -3.27 6.96 5.54
C LEU A 94 -3.47 7.56 4.15
N ALA A 95 -4.66 7.31 3.58
CA ALA A 95 -5.02 7.67 2.22
C ALA A 95 -6.21 8.65 2.20
N TRP A 96 -6.36 9.37 1.10
CA TRP A 96 -7.57 10.13 0.84
C TRP A 96 -8.61 9.24 0.16
N ALA A 97 -9.86 9.38 0.59
CA ALA A 97 -11.01 8.78 -0.07
C ALA A 97 -12.00 9.87 -0.44
N ARG A 98 -12.54 9.80 -1.65
CA ARG A 98 -13.61 10.67 -2.12
C ARG A 98 -14.95 10.01 -1.89
N VAL A 99 -15.83 10.71 -1.20
CA VAL A 99 -17.24 10.34 -0.99
C VAL A 99 -18.10 11.18 -1.92
N SER A 100 -18.91 10.52 -2.75
CA SER A 100 -19.79 11.20 -3.70
C SER A 100 -21.19 10.61 -3.70
N VAL A 101 -22.18 11.42 -4.10
CA VAL A 101 -23.56 10.95 -4.26
C VAL A 101 -23.71 10.29 -5.63
N ASN A 102 -24.04 9.01 -5.63
CA ASN A 102 -24.50 8.31 -6.81
C ASN A 102 -25.96 8.72 -7.10
N LYS A 103 -26.16 9.58 -8.09
CA LYS A 103 -27.49 10.12 -8.43
C LYS A 103 -28.46 9.07 -8.96
N GLU A 104 -27.96 7.99 -9.56
CA GLU A 104 -28.80 6.92 -10.10
C GLU A 104 -29.34 6.00 -9.00
N ARG A 105 -28.47 5.69 -8.02
CA ARG A 105 -28.80 4.76 -6.93
C ARG A 105 -29.33 5.46 -5.68
N GLY A 106 -29.13 6.77 -5.55
CA GLY A 106 -29.45 7.53 -4.34
C GLY A 106 -28.60 7.13 -3.13
N LEU A 107 -27.41 6.59 -3.36
CA LEU A 107 -26.48 6.10 -2.34
C LEU A 107 -25.17 6.88 -2.39
N LEU A 108 -24.39 6.80 -1.32
CA LEU A 108 -23.02 7.32 -1.29
C LEU A 108 -22.06 6.26 -1.81
N ASP A 109 -21.27 6.64 -2.81
CA ASP A 109 -20.13 5.87 -3.29
C ASP A 109 -18.84 6.43 -2.65
N VAL A 110 -17.88 5.54 -2.43
CA VAL A 110 -16.56 5.90 -1.88
C VAL A 110 -15.49 5.31 -2.78
N ALA A 111 -14.47 6.11 -3.11
CA ALA A 111 -13.30 5.65 -3.82
C ALA A 111 -12.02 6.15 -3.14
N LEU A 112 -11.00 5.29 -3.03
CA LEU A 112 -9.68 5.73 -2.61
C LEU A 112 -9.00 6.46 -3.77
N GLU A 113 -8.34 7.58 -3.46
CA GLU A 113 -7.57 8.34 -4.44
C GLU A 113 -6.09 8.11 -4.19
N LEU A 114 -5.48 7.29 -5.04
CA LEU A 114 -4.06 6.97 -5.00
C LEU A 114 -3.38 7.46 -6.28
N PRO A 115 -2.09 7.82 -6.22
CA PRO A 115 -1.31 8.01 -7.44
C PRO A 115 -1.09 6.65 -8.14
N SER A 116 -0.38 6.65 -9.27
CA SER A 116 0.09 5.40 -9.88
C SER A 116 0.88 4.55 -8.86
N PRO A 117 0.84 3.21 -8.94
CA PRO A 117 1.43 2.34 -7.92
C PRO A 117 2.89 2.62 -7.58
N GLU A 118 3.70 2.93 -8.59
CA GLU A 118 5.12 3.25 -8.48
C GLU A 118 5.41 4.58 -7.75
N LEU A 119 4.38 5.43 -7.61
CA LEU A 119 4.43 6.72 -6.94
C LEU A 119 3.79 6.71 -5.55
N ALA A 120 3.16 5.60 -5.12
CA ALA A 120 2.36 5.57 -3.90
C ALA A 120 3.21 5.51 -2.61
N VAL A 121 4.35 4.83 -2.68
CA VAL A 121 5.30 4.65 -1.56
C VAL A 121 6.68 5.08 -2.02
N PRO A 122 7.40 5.90 -1.25
CA PRO A 122 8.72 6.34 -1.65
C PRO A 122 9.74 5.19 -1.64
N TRP A 123 10.76 5.34 -2.47
CA TRP A 123 11.84 4.37 -2.60
C TRP A 123 12.87 4.48 -1.48
N ASN A 124 13.01 5.66 -0.88
CA ASN A 124 13.87 5.94 0.25
C ASN A 124 13.06 6.32 1.50
N SER A 125 13.76 6.39 2.63
CA SER A 125 13.24 6.89 3.90
C SER A 125 13.99 8.17 4.29
N LEU A 126 13.30 9.06 5.00
CA LEU A 126 13.95 10.18 5.68
C LEU A 126 14.58 9.70 6.99
N VAL A 127 15.41 10.57 7.57
CA VAL A 127 15.95 10.37 8.92
C VAL A 127 14.79 10.27 9.92
N ASP A 128 14.93 9.41 10.92
CA ASP A 128 13.91 9.25 11.96
C ASP A 128 13.64 10.58 12.68
N GLY A 129 12.37 10.86 12.95
CA GLY A 129 11.92 12.13 13.51
C GLY A 129 11.72 13.27 12.49
N THR A 130 12.09 13.09 11.21
CA THR A 130 11.78 14.08 10.16
C THR A 130 10.27 14.16 9.92
N ARG A 131 9.76 15.38 9.73
CA ARG A 131 8.35 15.65 9.42
C ARG A 131 8.18 16.02 7.95
N LEU A 132 7.16 15.45 7.32
CA LEU A 132 6.91 15.58 5.90
C LEU A 132 5.96 16.74 5.64
N LEU A 133 6.39 17.64 4.75
CA LEU A 133 5.60 18.75 4.27
C LEU A 133 4.41 18.26 3.42
N PRO A 134 3.28 18.98 3.44
CA PRO A 134 2.10 18.62 2.67
C PRO A 134 2.35 18.80 1.16
N GLN A 135 1.59 18.05 0.35
CA GLN A 135 1.59 18.16 -1.12
C GLN A 135 0.65 19.26 -1.59
N GLY A 136 0.90 19.87 -2.75
CA GLY A 136 0.00 20.82 -3.39
C GLY A 136 0.40 21.21 -4.81
N GLY A 137 1.55 21.87 -4.95
CA GLY A 137 2.06 22.41 -6.21
C GLY A 137 3.43 21.84 -6.57
N ARG A 138 3.78 21.96 -7.85
CA ARG A 138 5.05 21.47 -8.39
C ARG A 138 6.08 22.58 -8.44
N LEU A 139 7.24 22.34 -7.83
CA LEU A 139 8.45 23.13 -8.04
C LEU A 139 9.45 22.30 -8.85
N PRO A 140 10.27 22.90 -9.74
CA PRO A 140 11.25 22.17 -10.53
C PRO A 140 12.21 21.37 -9.65
N ALA A 141 12.53 20.14 -10.07
CA ALA A 141 13.59 19.33 -9.48
C ALA A 141 14.49 18.74 -10.58
N THR A 142 15.63 18.21 -10.17
CA THR A 142 16.62 17.55 -11.03
C THR A 142 16.84 16.12 -10.52
N LEU A 143 15.96 15.22 -10.94
CA LEU A 143 16.09 13.78 -10.80
C LEU A 143 15.76 13.13 -12.15
N THR A 144 16.43 12.03 -12.46
CA THR A 144 16.26 11.31 -13.74
C THR A 144 15.91 9.85 -13.48
N GLY A 145 15.46 9.13 -14.51
CA GLY A 145 15.17 7.70 -14.44
C GLY A 145 13.67 7.40 -14.46
N GLU A 146 13.30 6.25 -13.89
CA GLU A 146 11.93 5.75 -13.95
C GLU A 146 10.95 6.45 -13.00
N ASN A 147 9.66 6.28 -13.28
CA ASN A 147 8.57 6.83 -12.49
C ASN A 147 8.68 6.35 -11.05
N ARG A 148 8.85 7.29 -10.12
CA ARG A 148 9.02 6.99 -8.70
C ARG A 148 8.74 8.18 -7.80
N GLN A 149 8.45 7.87 -6.55
CA GLN A 149 8.49 8.84 -5.46
C GLN A 149 9.79 8.68 -4.67
N MET A 150 10.44 9.81 -4.38
CA MET A 150 11.53 9.95 -3.41
C MET A 150 11.09 10.90 -2.29
N LEU A 151 11.74 10.82 -1.14
CA LEU A 151 11.66 11.82 -0.08
C LEU A 151 12.96 12.62 -0.05
N GLY A 152 12.84 13.95 -0.07
CA GLY A 152 13.97 14.87 0.02
C GLY A 152 14.05 15.51 1.41
N GLN A 153 15.25 15.61 1.96
CA GLN A 153 15.54 16.33 3.20
C GLN A 153 15.68 17.83 2.89
N VAL A 154 15.02 18.67 3.68
CA VAL A 154 15.13 20.13 3.55
C VAL A 154 16.24 20.63 4.47
N ASP A 155 17.18 21.40 3.91
CA ASP A 155 18.21 22.14 4.65
C ASP A 155 18.30 23.58 4.13
N GLY A 156 17.95 24.56 4.97
CA GLY A 156 17.61 25.89 4.49
C GLY A 156 16.51 25.79 3.43
N VAL A 157 16.75 26.32 2.23
CA VAL A 157 15.83 26.19 1.08
C VAL A 157 16.19 25.02 0.15
N ASP A 158 17.33 24.37 0.36
CA ASP A 158 17.80 23.30 -0.53
C ASP A 158 17.09 21.98 -0.19
N VAL A 159 16.73 21.24 -1.23
CA VAL A 159 16.15 19.90 -1.11
C VAL A 159 17.21 18.88 -1.52
N TRP A 160 17.57 18.01 -0.59
CA TRP A 160 18.58 16.97 -0.75
C TRP A 160 17.95 15.60 -0.92
N VAL A 161 18.34 14.87 -1.94
CA VAL A 161 17.98 13.45 -2.14
C VAL A 161 19.27 12.68 -2.35
N GLU A 162 19.50 11.65 -1.53
CA GLU A 162 20.68 10.76 -1.65
C GLU A 162 22.05 11.48 -1.67
N GLY A 163 22.14 12.62 -1.00
CA GLY A 163 23.38 13.40 -0.89
C GLY A 163 23.58 14.46 -1.98
N GLU A 164 22.64 14.62 -2.90
CA GLU A 164 22.67 15.63 -3.96
C GLU A 164 21.54 16.64 -3.80
N VAL A 165 21.79 17.91 -4.13
CA VAL A 165 20.75 18.95 -4.19
C VAL A 165 19.96 18.76 -5.47
N VAL A 166 18.67 18.46 -5.34
CA VAL A 166 17.77 18.22 -6.47
C VAL A 166 16.92 19.42 -6.82
N GLY A 167 16.80 20.40 -5.93
CA GLY A 167 16.00 21.61 -6.18
C GLY A 167 15.94 22.50 -4.94
N GLN A 168 15.17 23.57 -5.06
CA GLN A 168 15.04 24.58 -4.00
C GLN A 168 13.57 24.91 -3.76
N LEU A 169 13.23 25.15 -2.50
CA LEU A 169 11.94 25.68 -2.09
C LEU A 169 11.93 27.20 -2.22
N GLU A 170 10.78 27.78 -2.57
CA GLU A 170 10.61 29.24 -2.56
C GLU A 170 10.57 29.81 -1.13
N TYR A 171 10.05 29.02 -0.20
CA TYR A 171 10.02 29.31 1.22
C TYR A 171 9.97 28.00 2.02
N VAL A 172 10.37 28.07 3.29
CA VAL A 172 10.33 26.94 4.22
C VAL A 172 9.39 27.34 5.36
N PRO A 173 8.37 26.52 5.67
CA PRO A 173 7.50 26.80 6.81
C PRO A 173 8.31 26.91 8.11
N LEU A 174 7.89 27.82 8.98
CA LEU A 174 8.52 28.02 10.28
C LEU A 174 8.08 26.91 11.24
N GLU A 175 8.70 25.74 11.11
CA GLU A 175 8.39 24.51 11.84
C GLU A 175 9.64 24.02 12.58
N ASP A 176 9.48 23.56 13.82
CA ASP A 176 10.62 23.08 14.62
C ASP A 176 11.11 21.69 14.15
N GLY A 177 12.43 21.52 14.03
CA GLY A 177 13.04 20.22 13.71
C GLY A 177 13.16 19.93 12.21
N ALA A 178 13.56 18.70 11.90
CA ALA A 178 13.89 18.31 10.53
C ALA A 178 12.62 18.21 9.66
N LEU A 179 12.70 18.80 8.46
CA LEU A 179 11.63 18.77 7.46
C LEU A 179 12.05 17.97 6.23
N GLY A 180 11.06 17.35 5.59
CA GLY A 180 11.24 16.74 4.28
C GLY A 180 10.08 17.03 3.34
N VAL A 181 10.28 16.74 2.06
CA VAL A 181 9.31 16.92 0.98
C VAL A 181 9.20 15.64 0.16
N ARG A 182 8.12 15.52 -0.62
CA ARG A 182 8.04 14.49 -1.67
C ARG A 182 8.64 15.04 -2.95
N VAL A 183 9.44 14.23 -3.61
CA VAL A 183 9.99 14.52 -4.94
C VAL A 183 9.54 13.40 -5.85
N PHE A 184 8.92 13.74 -6.97
CA PHE A 184 8.42 12.77 -7.93
C PHE A 184 9.24 12.83 -9.21
N VAL A 185 9.41 11.66 -9.84
CA VAL A 185 9.81 11.53 -11.24
C VAL A 185 8.61 10.92 -11.96
N VAL A 186 8.11 11.59 -13.00
CA VAL A 186 6.96 11.15 -13.80
C VAL A 186 7.25 11.46 -15.26
N ASP A 187 7.28 10.43 -16.09
CA ASP A 187 7.49 10.49 -17.53
C ASP A 187 8.76 11.28 -17.93
N GLY A 188 9.81 11.14 -17.13
CA GLY A 188 11.10 11.80 -17.33
C GLY A 188 11.19 13.24 -16.81
N GLU A 189 10.09 13.81 -16.31
CA GLU A 189 10.10 15.08 -15.60
C GLU A 189 10.19 14.84 -14.09
N SER A 190 10.89 15.73 -13.38
CA SER A 190 10.97 15.67 -11.93
C SER A 190 10.59 16.97 -11.25
N PHE A 191 9.90 16.86 -10.12
CA PHE A 191 9.42 18.02 -9.38
C PHE A 191 9.33 17.72 -7.88
N ILE A 192 9.54 18.76 -7.08
CA ILE A 192 9.22 18.78 -5.65
C ILE A 192 7.73 19.10 -5.52
N ASP A 193 7.00 18.31 -4.73
CA ASP A 193 5.59 18.55 -4.44
C ASP A 193 5.44 19.14 -3.04
N ILE A 194 5.02 20.41 -2.99
CA ILE A 194 4.84 21.17 -1.76
C ILE A 194 3.54 21.97 -1.80
N GLY A 195 2.82 21.96 -0.68
CA GLY A 195 1.56 22.67 -0.51
C GLY A 195 1.44 23.37 0.83
N VAL A 196 0.22 23.78 1.13
CA VAL A 196 -0.16 24.39 2.42
C VAL A 196 -0.87 23.36 3.27
N GLY A 197 -0.59 23.34 4.58
CA GLY A 197 -1.23 22.46 5.54
C GLY A 197 -0.26 22.04 6.66
N ASP A 198 -0.72 21.11 7.48
CA ASP A 198 0.06 20.60 8.59
C ASP A 198 1.15 19.64 8.14
N VAL A 199 2.33 19.73 8.77
CA VAL A 199 3.39 18.73 8.63
C VAL A 199 2.98 17.44 9.30
N ALA A 200 3.31 16.30 8.68
CA ALA A 200 2.98 14.99 9.20
C ALA A 200 4.24 14.22 9.60
N PRO A 201 4.25 13.48 10.72
CA PRO A 201 5.33 12.53 10.99
C PRO A 201 5.36 11.47 9.89
N VAL A 202 6.56 11.10 9.43
CA VAL A 202 6.74 10.03 8.46
C VAL A 202 7.61 8.93 9.06
N PRO A 203 7.02 7.78 9.42
CA PRO A 203 7.78 6.64 9.92
C PRO A 203 8.81 6.15 8.90
N VAL A 204 9.95 5.67 9.38
CA VAL A 204 10.96 5.01 8.54
C VAL A 204 10.40 3.70 8.01
N LEU A 205 10.46 3.51 6.69
CA LEU A 205 10.05 2.26 6.06
C LEU A 205 11.24 1.31 5.89
N PRO A 206 11.00 -0.02 5.93
CA PRO A 206 11.98 -0.99 5.49
C PRO A 206 12.50 -0.68 4.08
N GLU A 207 13.76 -1.05 3.85
CA GLU A 207 14.38 -0.93 2.54
C GLU A 207 13.53 -1.66 1.49
N ARG A 208 13.45 -1.04 0.31
CA ARG A 208 12.74 -1.62 -0.82
C ARG A 208 13.50 -2.85 -1.31
N VAL A 209 12.81 -4.00 -1.34
CA VAL A 209 13.34 -5.20 -1.97
C VAL A 209 13.00 -5.13 -3.46
N VAL A 210 14.00 -4.84 -4.29
CA VAL A 210 13.86 -5.00 -5.73
C VAL A 210 13.97 -6.50 -6.01
N VAL A 211 12.83 -7.15 -6.20
CA VAL A 211 12.82 -8.53 -6.69
C VAL A 211 13.22 -8.45 -8.15
N GLU A 212 14.49 -8.72 -8.46
CA GLU A 212 14.87 -9.06 -9.84
C GLU A 212 13.96 -10.20 -10.27
N GLU A 213 13.21 -9.99 -11.35
CA GLU A 213 12.37 -11.01 -11.92
C GLU A 213 13.28 -12.20 -12.24
N ALA A 214 13.21 -13.25 -11.42
CA ALA A 214 13.99 -14.46 -11.65
C ALA A 214 13.68 -14.90 -13.09
N PRO A 215 14.70 -15.20 -13.92
CA PRO A 215 14.46 -15.58 -15.30
C PRO A 215 13.43 -16.70 -15.28
N SER A 216 12.30 -16.48 -15.97
CA SER A 216 11.22 -17.45 -16.08
C SER A 216 11.87 -18.82 -16.33
N PRO A 217 11.66 -19.82 -15.47
CA PRO A 217 12.29 -21.12 -15.67
C PRO A 217 11.91 -21.55 -17.06
N ALA A 218 12.91 -21.71 -17.94
CA ALA A 218 12.69 -22.05 -19.32
C ALA A 218 11.73 -23.23 -19.36
N THR A 219 10.54 -23.05 -19.93
CA THR A 219 9.59 -24.14 -20.12
C THR A 219 10.38 -25.25 -20.81
N PRO A 220 10.57 -26.43 -20.19
CA PRO A 220 11.28 -27.50 -20.84
C PRO A 220 10.54 -27.79 -22.15
N ALA A 221 11.24 -27.62 -23.27
CA ALA A 221 10.69 -27.93 -24.57
C ALA A 221 10.48 -29.45 -24.62
N LEU A 222 9.29 -29.90 -24.22
CA LEU A 222 8.89 -31.30 -24.35
C LEU A 222 8.76 -31.59 -25.83
N SER A 223 9.76 -32.25 -26.42
CA SER A 223 9.63 -32.71 -27.80
C SER A 223 8.73 -33.94 -27.79
N PRO A 224 7.69 -34.04 -28.64
CA PRO A 224 6.85 -35.25 -28.74
C PRO A 224 7.63 -36.51 -29.15
N GLN A 225 8.89 -36.34 -29.57
CA GLN A 225 9.82 -37.40 -29.94
C GLN A 225 10.74 -37.83 -28.79
N ASP A 226 10.68 -37.16 -27.63
CA ASP A 226 11.45 -37.56 -26.47
C ASP A 226 10.89 -38.90 -25.94
N PRO A 227 11.75 -39.90 -25.66
CA PRO A 227 11.31 -41.17 -25.12
C PRO A 227 10.67 -40.95 -23.75
N TRP A 228 9.40 -41.34 -23.63
CA TRP A 228 8.65 -41.37 -22.37
C TRP A 228 9.13 -42.53 -21.47
N ASP A 229 10.43 -42.60 -21.19
CA ASP A 229 10.98 -43.53 -20.21
C ASP A 229 11.37 -42.76 -18.95
N VAL A 230 10.36 -42.43 -18.13
CA VAL A 230 10.58 -42.13 -16.72
C VAL A 230 10.38 -43.43 -15.95
N THR A 231 11.39 -44.30 -15.98
CA THR A 231 11.52 -45.37 -14.99
C THR A 231 12.65 -44.98 -14.03
N VAL A 232 12.26 -44.44 -12.87
CA VAL A 232 13.18 -44.33 -11.73
C VAL A 232 13.47 -45.74 -11.21
N PRO A 233 14.73 -46.11 -10.95
CA PRO A 233 15.07 -47.37 -10.31
C PRO A 233 14.38 -47.47 -8.93
N GLY A 234 13.70 -48.58 -8.65
CA GLY A 234 12.90 -48.75 -7.42
C GLY A 234 13.69 -48.65 -6.10
N GLU A 235 15.04 -48.61 -6.16
CA GLU A 235 15.90 -48.39 -5.01
C GLU A 235 15.88 -46.94 -4.51
N GLU A 236 15.52 -45.96 -5.35
CA GLU A 236 15.41 -44.54 -4.97
C GLU A 236 14.06 -44.20 -4.29
N LEU A 237 13.06 -45.07 -4.39
CA LEU A 237 11.72 -44.89 -3.81
C LEU A 237 11.54 -45.59 -2.45
N ALA A 238 12.55 -46.31 -1.98
CA ALA A 238 12.47 -47.05 -0.73
C ALA A 238 12.83 -46.14 0.46
N GLU A 239 11.82 -45.52 1.07
CA GLU A 239 11.98 -45.00 2.44
C GLU A 239 12.35 -46.17 3.38
N PRO A 240 13.35 -46.02 4.26
CA PRO A 240 13.73 -47.09 5.19
C PRO A 240 12.55 -47.42 6.10
N ASN A 241 12.20 -48.71 6.17
CA ASN A 241 11.13 -49.20 7.02
C ASN A 241 11.37 -48.75 8.48
N PRO A 242 10.39 -48.11 9.15
CA PRO A 242 10.57 -47.63 10.51
C PRO A 242 10.81 -48.80 11.46
N THR A 243 12.06 -48.96 11.90
CA THR A 243 12.50 -49.98 12.86
C THR A 243 12.34 -49.43 14.27
N GLY A 244 11.09 -49.35 14.70
CA GLY A 244 10.73 -48.97 16.07
C GLY A 244 9.45 -49.68 16.50
N PRO A 245 9.31 -50.06 17.79
CA PRO A 245 8.09 -50.71 18.27
C PRO A 245 6.91 -49.76 18.12
N ARG A 246 5.98 -50.09 17.22
CA ARG A 246 4.70 -49.38 17.07
C ARG A 246 3.84 -49.67 18.31
N ARG A 247 3.61 -48.66 19.15
CA ARG A 247 2.54 -48.72 20.16
C ARG A 247 1.20 -48.51 19.46
N VAL A 248 0.42 -49.58 19.36
CA VAL A 248 -0.97 -49.51 18.94
C VAL A 248 -1.77 -48.97 20.11
N LEU A 249 -2.26 -47.72 19.99
CA LEU A 249 -3.29 -47.21 20.89
C LEU A 249 -4.64 -47.65 20.35
N SER A 250 -5.22 -48.68 20.95
CA SER A 250 -6.59 -49.09 20.66
C SER A 250 -7.57 -48.08 21.28
N PRO A 251 -8.59 -47.61 20.54
CA PRO A 251 -9.63 -46.78 21.11
C PRO A 251 -10.49 -47.61 22.08
N VAL A 252 -10.75 -47.07 23.27
CA VAL A 252 -11.73 -47.63 24.21
C VAL A 252 -13.13 -47.31 23.66
N VAL A 253 -13.80 -48.32 23.11
CA VAL A 253 -15.23 -48.25 22.79
C VAL A 253 -15.98 -48.74 24.02
N LEU A 254 -16.57 -47.83 24.79
CA LEU A 254 -17.64 -48.17 25.74
C LEU A 254 -18.95 -48.12 24.97
N ALA A 255 -19.35 -49.27 24.43
CA ALA A 255 -20.70 -49.52 24.00
C ALA A 255 -21.27 -50.59 24.95
N ASP A 256 -22.19 -50.19 25.82
CA ASP A 256 -23.11 -51.12 26.46
C ASP A 256 -24.53 -50.75 26.04
N SER A 257 -25.05 -51.59 25.14
CA SER A 257 -26.48 -51.92 25.01
C SER A 257 -26.52 -53.40 25.37
N THR A 258 -27.31 -53.90 26.32
CA THR A 258 -28.78 -54.04 26.29
C THR A 258 -29.21 -54.77 27.57
N TYR A 259 -30.38 -54.45 28.14
CA TYR A 259 -31.56 -55.33 28.22
C TYR A 259 -32.77 -54.55 28.76
#